data_AF-A0A916UK13-F1
#
_entry.id   AF-A0A916UK13-F1
#
_cell.length_a   1.000
_cell.length_b   1.000
_cell.length_c   1.000
_cell.angle_alpha   90.00
_cell.angle_beta   90.00
_cell.angle_gamma   90.00
#
_symmetry.space_group_name_H-M   'P 1'
#
loop_
_entity.id
_entity.type
_entity.pdbx_description
1 polymer ?
#
loop_
_entity_poly.entity_id
_entity_poly.type
_entity_poly.pdbx_seq_one_letter_code
_entity_poly.pdbx_strand_id
1 'polypeptide(L)'
;MHPWQPIETAPRDGSTKVDLLFPYPNGRKVDCVWGWSPLEEDYSWQWLEPRYEEDILLPEERWATCLVYGMQPTHWMPSPELPEEYRHPLQ
;
A
#
# COMPACT_ATOMS: atom_id res chain seq x y z
N MET A 1 19.78 -4.04 -12.14
CA MET A 1 18.63 -4.96 -12.08
C MET A 1 17.43 -4.15 -11.64
N HIS A 2 16.27 -4.33 -12.28
CA HIS A 2 15.05 -3.68 -11.79
C HIS A 2 14.65 -4.33 -10.45
N PRO A 3 14.27 -3.55 -9.43
CA PRO A 3 13.90 -4.08 -8.10
C PRO A 3 12.55 -4.81 -8.11
N TRP A 4 11.81 -4.71 -9.21
CA TRP A 4 10.49 -5.34 -9.40
C TRP A 4 10.59 -6.85 -9.55
N GLN A 5 9.79 -7.55 -8.77
CA GLN A 5 9.68 -9.00 -8.73
C GLN A 5 8.24 -9.42 -9.09
N PRO A 6 8.01 -10.60 -9.68
CA PRO A 6 6.66 -11.11 -9.98
C PRO A 6 5.78 -11.18 -8.72
N ILE A 7 4.50 -10.83 -8.85
CA ILE A 7 3.59 -10.73 -7.71
C ILE A 7 3.40 -12.03 -6.91
N GLU A 8 3.63 -13.18 -7.53
CA GLU A 8 3.51 -14.49 -6.91
C GLU A 8 4.49 -14.64 -5.74
N THR A 9 5.63 -13.95 -5.83
CA THR A 9 6.72 -13.97 -4.84
C THR A 9 6.56 -12.95 -3.70
N ALA A 10 5.51 -12.13 -3.74
CA ALA A 10 5.31 -11.09 -2.74
C ALA A 10 4.99 -11.66 -1.35
N PRO A 11 5.50 -11.03 -0.27
CA PRO A 11 5.22 -11.44 1.10
C PRO A 11 3.74 -11.19 1.45
N ARG A 12 3.05 -12.23 1.93
CA ARG A 12 1.62 -12.18 2.30
C ARG A 12 1.42 -12.33 3.82
N ASP A 13 2.34 -11.78 4.60
CA ASP A 13 2.35 -11.85 6.07
C ASP A 13 1.49 -10.77 6.75
N GLY A 14 1.05 -9.78 5.98
CA GLY A 14 0.24 -8.64 6.42
C GLY A 14 0.97 -7.59 7.25
N SER A 15 2.29 -7.69 7.38
CA SER A 15 3.12 -6.71 8.08
C SER A 15 4.18 -6.08 7.17
N THR A 16 4.61 -6.78 6.12
CA THR A 16 5.61 -6.26 5.18
C THR A 16 4.97 -5.26 4.21
N LYS A 17 5.42 -4.00 4.27
CA LYS A 17 5.06 -2.94 3.31
C LYS A 17 5.80 -3.12 1.99
N VAL A 18 5.07 -3.11 0.88
CA VAL A 18 5.59 -3.24 -0.48
C VAL A 18 4.98 -2.20 -1.42
N ASP A 19 5.72 -1.82 -2.45
CA ASP A 19 5.14 -1.11 -3.58
C ASP A 19 4.63 -2.11 -4.61
N LEU A 20 3.47 -1.83 -5.21
CA LEU A 20 2.80 -2.68 -6.18
C LEU A 20 2.69 -1.99 -7.53
N LEU A 21 2.82 -2.76 -8.61
CA LEU A 21 2.60 -2.29 -9.98
C LEU A 21 1.38 -2.99 -10.58
N PHE A 22 0.31 -2.24 -10.77
CA PHE A 22 -0.91 -2.68 -11.44
C PHE A 22 -0.86 -2.39 -12.95
N PRO A 23 -1.61 -3.16 -13.76
CA PRO A 23 -1.88 -2.81 -15.15
C PRO A 23 -2.49 -1.39 -15.29
N TYR A 24 -2.34 -0.80 -16.47
CA TYR A 24 -3.03 0.45 -16.81
C TYR A 24 -4.54 0.31 -16.60
N PRO A 25 -5.23 1.30 -16.01
CA PRO A 25 -4.75 2.65 -15.68
C PRO A 25 -4.19 2.84 -14.26
N ASN A 26 -4.11 1.79 -13.44
CA ASN A 26 -3.86 1.94 -12.00
C ASN A 26 -2.39 2.20 -11.64
N GLY A 27 -1.44 1.68 -12.42
CA GLY A 27 -0.02 1.98 -12.27
C GLY A 27 0.55 1.58 -10.91
N ARG A 28 1.48 2.38 -10.38
CA ARG A 28 2.17 2.10 -9.11
C ARG A 28 1.31 2.54 -7.92
N LYS A 29 1.21 1.67 -6.91
CA LYS A 29 0.71 1.96 -5.57
C LYS A 29 1.84 1.70 -4.57
N VAL A 30 1.91 2.50 -3.51
CA VAL A 30 3.02 2.46 -2.53
C VAL A 30 2.52 2.01 -1.17
N ASP A 31 3.42 1.49 -0.35
CA ASP A 31 3.16 1.11 1.05
C ASP A 31 1.92 0.22 1.22
N CYS A 32 1.81 -0.74 0.31
CA CYS A 32 0.75 -1.73 0.31
C CYS A 32 1.06 -2.88 1.26
N VAL A 33 0.03 -3.45 1.87
CA VAL A 33 0.09 -4.63 2.74
C VAL A 33 -0.95 -5.65 2.31
N TRP A 34 -0.69 -6.92 2.60
CA TRP A 34 -1.63 -8.01 2.35
C TRP A 34 -2.58 -8.17 3.55
N GLY A 35 -3.90 -8.08 3.34
CA GLY A 35 -4.83 -8.14 4.47
C GLY A 35 -6.23 -8.58 4.06
N TRP A 36 -7.05 -8.92 5.06
CA TRP A 36 -8.46 -9.21 4.84
C TRP A 36 -9.20 -7.97 4.34
N SER A 37 -9.91 -8.10 3.23
CA SER A 37 -10.76 -7.06 2.66
C SER A 37 -12.23 -7.42 2.88
N PRO A 38 -13.00 -6.63 3.64
CA PRO A 38 -14.44 -6.84 3.74
C PRO A 38 -15.18 -6.55 2.44
N LEU A 39 -14.57 -5.80 1.50
CA LEU A 39 -15.16 -5.47 0.21
C LEU A 39 -15.05 -6.63 -0.79
N GLU A 40 -13.96 -7.38 -0.73
CA GLU A 40 -13.76 -8.56 -1.59
C GLU A 40 -14.21 -9.86 -0.93
N GLU A 41 -14.54 -9.82 0.37
CA GLU A 41 -14.78 -10.99 1.22
C GLU A 41 -13.60 -12.00 1.13
N ASP A 42 -12.39 -11.49 0.93
CA ASP A 42 -11.15 -12.27 0.79
C ASP A 42 -9.93 -11.42 1.17
N TYR A 43 -8.74 -12.03 1.22
CA TYR A 43 -7.48 -11.33 1.35
C TYR A 43 -7.07 -10.65 0.05
N SER A 44 -6.62 -9.40 0.16
CA SER A 44 -6.22 -8.57 -0.96
C SER A 44 -5.10 -7.61 -0.58
N TRP A 45 -4.52 -6.98 -1.60
CA TRP A 45 -3.55 -5.91 -1.42
C TRP A 45 -4.25 -4.59 -1.10
N GLN A 46 -3.81 -3.94 -0.03
CA GLN A 46 -4.42 -2.74 0.51
C GLN A 46 -3.37 -1.68 0.79
N TRP A 47 -3.69 -0.40 0.61
CA TRP A 47 -2.84 0.71 1.04
C TRP A 47 -3.67 1.72 1.83
N LEU A 48 -2.99 2.58 2.59
CA LEU A 48 -3.64 3.68 3.29
C LEU A 48 -3.54 4.96 2.46
N GLU A 49 -4.66 5.64 2.25
CA GLU A 49 -4.70 6.96 1.62
C GLU A 49 -4.91 8.04 2.69
N PRO A 50 -4.03 9.07 2.72
CA PRO A 50 -4.16 10.21 3.62
C PRO A 50 -5.56 10.82 3.63
N ARG A 51 -6.06 11.12 4.83
CA ARG A 51 -7.29 11.89 5.01
C ARG A 51 -7.01 13.24 5.66
N TYR A 52 -7.80 14.23 5.25
CA TYR A 52 -7.69 15.60 5.74
C TYR A 52 -9.03 16.04 6.35
N GLU A 53 -8.98 16.71 7.50
CA GLU A 53 -10.12 17.44 8.10
C GLU A 53 -9.70 18.90 8.24
N GLU A 54 -10.47 19.83 7.68
CA GLU A 54 -10.16 21.28 7.75
C GLU A 54 -8.71 21.60 7.33
N ASP A 55 -8.24 20.98 6.25
CA ASP A 55 -6.86 21.08 5.72
C ASP A 55 -5.75 20.49 6.62
N ILE A 56 -6.11 19.83 7.72
CA ILE A 56 -5.17 19.14 8.61
C ILE A 56 -5.07 17.67 8.23
N LEU A 57 -3.84 17.19 7.98
CA LEU A 57 -3.56 15.77 7.77
C LEU A 57 -3.88 14.99 9.06
N LEU A 58 -4.80 14.04 8.96
CA LEU A 58 -5.15 13.16 10.07
C LEU A 58 -4.03 12.16 10.38
N PRO A 59 -3.96 11.63 11.61
CA PRO A 59 -3.04 10.54 11.93
C PRO A 59 -3.36 9.26 11.13
N GLU A 60 -2.34 8.41 10.89
CA GLU A 60 -2.39 7.24 9.98
C GLU A 60 -3.54 6.28 10.33
N GLU A 61 -3.90 6.13 11.60
CA GLU A 61 -5.00 5.26 12.06
C GLU A 61 -6.38 5.74 11.57
N ARG A 62 -6.48 6.99 11.12
CA ARG A 62 -7.70 7.59 10.55
C ARG A 62 -7.64 7.69 9.02
N TRP A 63 -6.57 7.21 8.38
CA TRP A 63 -6.47 7.17 6.92
C TRP A 63 -7.46 6.17 6.32
N ALA A 64 -7.79 6.33 5.04
CA ALA A 64 -8.69 5.41 4.36
C ALA A 64 -7.93 4.16 3.92
N THR A 65 -8.47 2.98 4.23
CA THR A 65 -8.02 1.75 3.59
C THR A 65 -8.57 1.67 2.18
N CYS A 66 -7.68 1.55 1.20
CA CYS A 66 -8.00 1.49 -0.23
C CYS A 66 -7.45 0.21 -0.86
N LEU A 67 -8.12 -0.25 -1.92
CA LEU A 67 -7.73 -1.41 -2.74
C LEU A 67 -8.22 -1.24 -4.19
N VAL A 68 -7.65 -2.00 -5.13
CA VAL A 68 -8.14 -2.06 -6.52
C VAL A 68 -9.05 -3.28 -6.67
N TYR A 69 -10.36 -3.07 -6.68
CA TYR A 69 -11.33 -4.16 -6.69
C TYR A 69 -11.22 -5.03 -7.95
N GLY A 70 -11.12 -6.34 -7.76
CA GLY A 70 -11.12 -7.33 -8.85
C GLY A 70 -9.89 -7.25 -9.77
N MET A 71 -8.82 -6.56 -9.35
CA MET A 71 -7.58 -6.47 -10.12
C MET A 71 -6.39 -6.91 -9.28
N GLN A 72 -5.51 -7.70 -9.89
CA GLN A 72 -4.27 -8.11 -9.26
C GLN A 72 -3.09 -7.28 -9.78
N PRO A 73 -2.16 -6.88 -8.91
CA PRO A 73 -0.90 -6.30 -9.34
C PRO A 73 -0.08 -7.34 -10.08
N THR A 74 0.81 -6.89 -10.97
CA THR A 74 1.67 -7.78 -11.76
C THR A 74 3.04 -7.99 -11.09
N HIS A 75 3.53 -6.97 -10.39
CA HIS A 75 4.85 -6.96 -9.78
C HIS A 75 4.82 -6.22 -8.44
N TRP A 76 5.83 -6.50 -7.63
CA TRP A 76 6.06 -5.83 -6.35
C TRP A 76 7.55 -5.47 -6.18
N MET A 77 7.84 -4.54 -5.28
CA MET A 77 9.19 -4.32 -4.74
C MET A 77 9.09 -3.90 -3.27
N PRO A 78 10.14 -4.10 -2.45
CA PRO A 78 10.14 -3.58 -1.08
C PRO A 78 9.88 -2.08 -1.08
N SER A 79 8.98 -1.60 -0.21
CA SER A 79 8.80 -0.17 0.00
C SER A 79 10.11 0.43 0.48
N PRO A 80 10.59 1.53 -0.13
CA PRO A 80 11.79 2.20 0.36
C PRO A 80 11.54 2.74 1.76
N GLU A 81 12.51 2.57 2.65
CA GLU A 81 12.48 3.24 3.94
C GLU A 81 12.43 4.76 3.74
N LEU A 82 11.43 5.42 4.36
CA LEU A 82 11.40 6.88 4.39
C LEU A 82 12.66 7.38 5.12
N PRO A 83 13.35 8.41 4.59
CA PRO A 83 14.46 9.06 5.29
C PRO A 83 14.02 9.53 6.69
N GLU A 84 14.92 9.50 7.67
CA GLU A 84 14.61 9.83 9.08
C GLU A 84 13.96 11.22 9.24
N GLU A 85 14.36 12.18 8.42
CA GLU A 85 13.80 13.55 8.37
C GLU A 85 12.32 13.62 7.98
N TYR A 86 11.76 12.55 7.41
CA TYR A 86 10.34 12.42 7.10
C TYR A 86 9.61 11.44 8.02
N ARG A 87 10.31 10.85 9.01
CA ARG A 87 9.71 9.98 10.04
C ARG A 87 9.20 10.75 11.26
N HIS A 88 9.04 12.08 11.16
CA HIS A 88 8.62 12.88 12.30
C HIS A 88 7.33 12.32 12.92
N PRO A 89 7.29 12.11 14.25
CA PRO A 89 6.05 11.80 14.91
C PRO A 89 5.15 13.01 14.73
N LEU A 90 3.93 12.78 14.25
CA LEU A 90 2.84 13.73 14.46
C LEU A 90 2.80 14.00 15.98
N GLN A 91 3.33 15.14 16.42
CA GLN A 91 3.24 15.62 17.80
C GLN A 91 1.91 16.33 18.00
#